data_AF-A0A2R6JU58-F1
#
_entry.id   AF-A0A2R6JU58-F1
#
_cell.length_a   1.000
_cell.length_b   1.000
_cell.length_c   1.000
_cell.angle_alpha   90.00
_cell.angle_beta   90.00
_cell.angle_gamma   90.00
#
_symmetry.space_group_name_H-M   'P 1'
#
loop_
_entity.id
_entity.type
_entity.pdbx_description
1 polymer ?
#
loop_
_entity_poly.entity_id
_entity_poly.type
_entity_poly.pdbx_seq_one_letter_code
_entity_poly.pdbx_strand_id
1 'polypeptide(L)' 'MAVFVASNGRVYTPSEVVERLQNGDWRSCVSDVDDGRELVEAGDGSLLLLVPYRRVDHKEKLRERRDVV' A
#
# COMPACT_ATOMS: atom_id res chain seq x y z
N MET A 1 2.16 11.02 10.49
CA MET A 1 3.05 9.99 9.90
C MET A 1 2.18 9.01 9.15
N ALA A 2 2.32 8.96 7.83
CA ALA A 2 1.64 7.95 7.01
C ALA A 2 2.43 6.63 7.14
N VAL A 3 1.74 5.52 7.30
CA VAL A 3 2.32 4.17 7.26
C VAL A 3 1.72 3.41 6.08
N PHE A 4 2.35 2.35 5.62
CA PHE A 4 1.85 1.46 4.59
C PHE A 4 1.38 0.16 5.21
N VAL A 5 0.21 -0.33 4.81
CA VAL A 5 -0.26 -1.67 5.12
C VAL A 5 0.07 -2.55 3.94
N ALA A 6 0.82 -3.62 4.18
CA ALA A 6 1.09 -4.65 3.18
C ALA A 6 -0.04 -5.67 3.14
N SER A 7 -0.25 -6.30 1.99
CA SER A 7 -1.23 -7.39 1.79
C SER A 7 -1.01 -8.60 2.72
N ASN A 8 0.19 -8.75 3.30
CA ASN A 8 0.49 -9.77 4.31
C ASN A 8 0.06 -9.38 5.74
N GLY A 9 -0.64 -8.26 5.91
CA GLY A 9 -1.13 -7.75 7.19
C GLY A 9 -0.09 -7.01 8.03
N ARG A 10 1.15 -6.87 7.55
CA ARG A 10 2.21 -6.11 8.24
C ARG A 10 2.12 -4.62 7.89
N VAL A 11 2.63 -3.79 8.79
CA VAL A 11 2.66 -2.34 8.63
C VAL A 11 4.11 -1.90 8.54
N TYR A 12 4.39 -0.99 7.61
CA TYR A 12 5.72 -0.44 7.35
C TYR A 12 5.66 1.08 7.32
N THR A 13 6.68 1.73 7.88
CA THR A 13 6.90 3.15 7.72
C THR A 13 7.53 3.45 6.35
N PRO A 14 7.43 4.70 5.84
CA PRO A 14 8.08 5.08 4.59
C PRO A 14 9.60 4.82 4.62
N SER A 15 10.24 5.04 5.77
CA SER A 15 11.67 4.80 5.96
C SER A 15 12.01 3.31 5.83
N GLU A 16 11.23 2.40 6.42
CA GLU A 16 11.45 0.96 6.29
C GLU A 16 11.24 0.46 4.85
N VAL A 17 10.27 1.03 4.13
CA VAL A 17 10.05 0.71 2.71
C VAL A 17 11.26 1.13 1.88
N VAL A 18 11.73 2.37 2.06
CA VAL A 18 12.91 2.90 1.34
C VAL A 18 14.15 2.07 1.65
N GLU A 19 14.40 1.74 2.92
CA GLU A 19 15.55 0.94 3.34
C GLU A 19 15.55 -0.44 2.67
N ARG A 20 14.41 -1.13 2.64
CA ARG A 20 14.28 -2.46 2.00
C ARG A 20 14.49 -2.40 0.49
N LEU A 21 14.01 -1.35 -0.17
CA LEU A 21 14.24 -1.14 -1.60
C LEU A 21 15.71 -0.84 -1.90
N GLN A 22 16.36 -0.01 -1.07
CA GLN A 22 17.77 0.36 -1.25
C GLN A 22 18.73 -0.80 -0.97
N ASN A 23 18.42 -1.63 0.04
CA ASN A 23 19.20 -2.82 0.37
C ASN A 23 19.02 -3.95 -0.66
N GLY A 24 18.06 -3.81 -1.58
CA GLY A 24 17.72 -4.85 -2.56
C GLY A 24 16.95 -6.02 -1.95
N ASP A 25 16.50 -5.91 -0.69
CA ASP A 25 15.59 -6.88 -0.08
C ASP A 25 14.27 -6.92 -0.83
N TRP A 26 13.81 -5.74 -1.27
CA TRP A 26 12.59 -5.56 -2.04
C TRP A 26 12.90 -4.94 -3.40
N ARG A 27 12.09 -5.28 -4.40
CA ARG A 27 12.14 -4.71 -5.73
C ARG A 27 10.79 -4.08 -6.07
N SER A 28 10.80 -2.81 -6.50
CA SER A 28 9.58 -2.16 -6.99
C SER A 28 9.14 -2.79 -8.31
N CYS A 29 7.87 -3.18 -8.39
CA CYS A 29 7.27 -3.76 -9.59
C CYS A 29 6.39 -2.74 -10.32
N VAL A 30 5.41 -2.18 -9.61
CA VAL A 30 4.41 -1.25 -10.15
C VAL A 30 4.05 -0.24 -9.07
N SER A 31 4.03 1.04 -9.40
CA SER A 31 3.56 2.11 -8.52
C SER A 31 2.35 2.82 -9.13
N ASP A 32 1.31 3.00 -8.31
CA ASP A 32 0.17 3.86 -8.59
C ASP A 32 0.39 5.19 -7.85
N VAL A 33 0.72 6.22 -8.61
CA VAL A 33 1.10 7.53 -8.08
C VAL A 33 -0.13 8.31 -7.58
N ASP A 34 -1.33 8.03 -8.11
CA ASP A 34 -2.56 8.73 -7.77
C ASP A 34 -3.07 8.31 -6.37
N ASP A 35 -3.08 7.01 -6.10
CA ASP A 35 -3.50 6.46 -4.81
C ASP A 35 -2.34 6.23 -3.83
N GLY A 36 -1.09 6.32 -4.31
CA GLY A 36 0.11 6.06 -3.53
C GLY A 36 0.30 4.59 -3.18
N ARG A 37 -0.30 3.68 -3.94
CA ARG A 37 -0.16 2.23 -3.76
C ARG A 37 1.07 1.74 -4.50
N GLU A 38 1.75 0.76 -3.96
CA GLU A 38 2.95 0.19 -4.58
C GLU A 38 2.93 -1.33 -4.49
N LEU A 39 3.21 -1.99 -5.59
CA LEU A 39 3.46 -3.42 -5.65
C LEU A 39 4.98 -3.65 -5.64
N VAL A 40 5.44 -4.43 -4.66
CA VAL A 40 6.84 -4.80 -4.51
C VAL A 40 7.00 -6.31 -4.48
N GLU A 41 8.09 -6.80 -5.02
CA GLU A 41 8.56 -8.19 -4.86
C GLU A 41 9.51 -8.23 -3.66
N ALA A 42 9.20 -9.05 -2.66
CA ALA A 42 10.06 -9.27 -1.50
C ALA A 42 11.11 -10.35 -1.79
N GLY A 43 12.18 -10.38 -1.01
CA GLY A 43 13.32 -11.29 -1.22
C GLY A 43 13.01 -12.79 -1.14
N ASP A 44 11.82 -13.18 -0.66
CA ASP A 44 11.29 -14.55 -0.72
C ASP A 44 10.55 -14.85 -2.04
N GLY A 45 10.49 -13.91 -2.97
CA GLY A 45 9.75 -13.98 -4.24
C GLY A 45 8.26 -13.64 -4.09
N SER A 46 7.80 -13.26 -2.90
CA SER A 46 6.39 -12.91 -2.67
C SER A 46 6.08 -11.50 -3.18
N LEU A 47 4.92 -11.32 -3.81
CA LEU A 47 4.41 -10.00 -4.17
C LEU A 47 3.62 -9.38 -3.02
N LEU A 48 4.01 -8.19 -2.57
CA LEU A 48 3.36 -7.42 -1.53
C LEU A 48 2.77 -6.14 -2.11
N LEU A 49 1.46 -5.94 -1.90
CA LEU A 49 0.79 -4.68 -2.20
C LEU A 49 0.85 -3.79 -0.96
N LEU A 50 1.54 -2.67 -1.06
CA LEU A 50 1.61 -1.61 -0.07
C LEU A 50 0.50 -0.60 -0.34
N VAL A 51 -0.36 -0.40 0.66
CA VAL A 51 -1.44 0.59 0.62
C VAL A 51 -1.17 1.63 1.70
N PRO A 52 -1.16 2.93 1.39
CA PRO A 52 -0.97 3.95 2.40
C PRO A 52 -2.16 3.90 3.36
N TYR A 53 -1.87 3.69 4.64
CA TYR A 53 -2.79 3.91 5.75
C TYR A 53 -2.99 5.42 5.89
N ARG A 54 -3.71 6.02 4.93
CA ARG A 54 -4.37 7.29 5.18
C ARG A 54 -5.23 7.00 6.41
N ARG A 55 -5.02 7.71 7.53
CA ARG A 55 -6.01 7.74 8.59
C ARG A 55 -7.32 7.99 7.86
N VAL A 56 -8.21 7.01 7.91
CA VAL A 56 -9.49 7.09 7.23
C VAL A 56 -10.26 8.18 7.97
N ASP A 57 -10.02 9.43 7.60
CA ASP A 57 -11.01 10.47 7.76
C ASP A 57 -12.16 10.02 6.87
N HIS A 58 -13.14 9.45 7.56
CA HIS A 58 -14.38 8.87 7.08
C HIS A 58 -15.20 9.92 6.31
N LYS A 59 -14.77 10.35 5.13
CA LYS A 59 -15.51 11.14 4.15
C LYS A 59 -14.85 10.84 2.81
N GLU A 60 -15.21 9.83 2.03
CA GLU A 60 -16.43 9.56 1.29
C GLU A 60 -16.14 8.19 0.63
N LYS A 61 -17.03 7.21 0.57
CA LYS A 61 -18.17 7.17 -0.34
C LYS A 61 -19.22 6.17 0.19
N LEU A 62 -20.22 6.70 0.88
CA LEU A 62 -21.58 6.14 0.94
C LEU A 62 -22.36 6.57 -0.32
N ARG A 63 -21.76 6.33 -1.49
CA ARG A 63 -22.24 6.69 -2.83
C ARG A 63 -21.53 5.72 -3.77
N GLU A 64 -21.99 4.48 -3.94
CA GLU A 64 -23.11 4.06 -4.76
C GLU A 64 -23.34 2.57 -4.48
N ARG A 65 -24.53 2.21 -3.98
CA ARG A 65 -25.25 0.93 -4.24
C ARG A 65 -26.56 0.91 -3.47
N ARG A 66 -27.42 1.88 -3.76
CA ARG A 66 -28.87 1.68 -3.72
C ARG A 66 -29.42 2.25 -5.02
N ASP A 67 -29.04 1.61 -6.12
CA ASP A 67 -29.91 1.52 -7.28
C ASP A 67 -31.05 0.56 -6.93
N VAL A 68 -32.26 1.04 -7.19
CA VAL A 68 -33.41 0.26 -7.66
C VAL A 68 -33.95 -0.81 -6.70
N VAL A 69 -35.00 -0.44 -5.95
CA VAL A 69 -36.42 -0.88 -6.10
C VAL A 69 -37.27 -0.05 -5.14
#